data_AF-A0A098EAP2-F1
#
_entry.id   AF-A0A098EAP2-F1
#
_cell.length_a   1.000
_cell.length_b   1.000
_cell.length_c   1.000
_cell.angle_alpha   90.00
_cell.angle_beta   90.00
_cell.angle_gamma   90.00
#
_symmetry.space_group_name_H-M   'P 1'
#
loop_
_entity.id
_entity.type
_entity.pdbx_description
1 polymer ?
#
loop_
_entity_poly.entity_id
_entity_poly.type
_entity_poly.pdbx_seq_one_letter_code
_entity_poly.pdbx_strand_id
1 'polypeptide(L)'
;MSISNQTSYTWLNQWNKYGYEGLILHFNGGRPSKLTKEQQEQLKEKLKSKGDWMTSEVLALIKKEFDITYGNRQVSRILRSFKMHYATVSTRLSQTGECKRNSIGYSEKSSEWNP
;
A
#
# COMPACT_ATOMS: atom_id res chain seq x y z
N MET A 1 -10.49 33.61 -16.05
CA MET A 1 -10.67 32.41 -15.21
C MET A 1 -11.95 32.62 -14.41
N SER A 2 -13.05 31.96 -14.78
CA SER A 2 -14.36 32.20 -14.17
C SER A 2 -14.73 31.03 -13.26
N ILE A 3 -15.10 31.34 -12.02
CA ILE A 3 -15.65 30.37 -11.07
C ILE A 3 -17.17 30.29 -11.34
N SER A 4 -17.77 29.11 -11.22
CA SER A 4 -19.22 28.99 -11.39
C SER A 4 -19.98 29.69 -10.26
N ASN A 5 -21.12 30.30 -10.57
CA ASN A 5 -21.96 31.00 -9.58
C ASN A 5 -22.31 30.09 -8.39
N GLN A 6 -22.54 28.80 -8.62
CA GLN A 6 -22.86 27.86 -7.56
C GLN A 6 -21.72 27.71 -6.55
N THR A 7 -20.47 27.69 -7.02
CA THR A 7 -19.30 27.54 -6.16
C THR A 7 -19.08 28.79 -5.30
N SER A 8 -19.26 29.98 -5.89
CA SER A 8 -19.13 31.25 -5.15
C SER A 8 -20.20 31.41 -4.06
N TYR A 9 -21.46 31.05 -4.34
CA TYR A 9 -22.51 31.05 -3.33
C TYR A 9 -22.24 30.04 -2.20
N THR A 10 -21.68 28.87 -2.53
CA THR A 10 -21.35 27.85 -1.52
C THR A 10 -20.30 28.38 -0.54
N TRP A 11 -19.24 29.02 -1.05
CA TRP A 11 -18.20 29.63 -0.21
C TRP A 11 -18.72 30.78 0.63
N LEU A 12 -19.53 31.67 0.04
CA LEU A 12 -20.14 32.79 0.77
C LEU A 12 -21.02 32.27 1.91
N ASN A 13 -21.83 31.24 1.65
CA ASN A 13 -22.69 30.63 2.67
C ASN A 13 -21.89 29.93 3.77
N GLN A 14 -20.79 29.25 3.43
CA GLN A 14 -19.90 28.63 4.41
C GLN A 14 -19.20 29.68 5.28
N TRP A 15 -18.72 30.76 4.69
CA TRP A 15 -18.15 31.89 5.41
C TRP A 15 -19.16 32.55 6.36
N ASN A 16 -20.38 32.81 5.90
CA ASN A 16 -21.41 33.43 6.73
C ASN A 16 -21.82 32.54 7.91
N LYS A 17 -21.70 31.22 7.80
CA LYS A 17 -22.07 30.26 8.85
C LYS A 17 -20.95 29.93 9.82
N TYR A 18 -19.73 29.74 9.31
CA TYR A 18 -18.61 29.17 10.06
C TYR A 18 -17.37 30.09 10.06
N GLY A 19 -17.46 31.27 9.45
CA GLY A 19 -16.35 32.22 9.33
C GLY A 19 -15.15 31.60 8.62
N TYR A 20 -13.96 31.86 9.17
CA TYR A 20 -12.70 31.36 8.65
C TYR A 20 -12.64 29.83 8.59
N GLU A 21 -13.22 29.13 9.58
CA GLU A 21 -13.24 27.66 9.61
C GLU A 21 -14.01 27.07 8.42
N GLY A 22 -15.02 27.78 7.94
CA GLY A 22 -15.82 27.38 6.78
C GLY A 22 -15.08 27.42 5.45
N LEU A 23 -13.97 28.17 5.36
CA LEU A 23 -13.10 28.19 4.18
C LEU A 23 -12.01 27.12 4.23
N ILE A 24 -11.83 26.45 5.37
CA ILE A 24 -10.88 25.34 5.49
C ILE A 24 -11.44 24.17 4.67
N LEU A 25 -10.69 23.77 3.64
CA LEU A 25 -11.01 22.59 2.87
C LEU A 25 -10.89 21.36 3.77
N HIS A 26 -12.01 20.70 4.05
CA HIS A 26 -12.02 19.37 4.64
C HIS A 26 -11.51 18.37 3.60
N PHE A 27 -10.19 18.27 3.47
CA PHE A 27 -9.54 17.32 2.58
C PHE A 27 -9.72 15.91 3.16
N ASN A 28 -10.84 15.26 2.85
CA ASN A 28 -11.09 13.86 3.17
C ASN A 28 -10.28 12.98 2.20
N GLY A 29 -8.96 13.14 2.22
CA GLY A 29 -8.02 12.67 1.22
C GLY A 29 -8.32 11.25 0.73
N GLY A 30 -8.63 11.14 -0.56
CA GLY A 30 -8.76 9.86 -1.27
C GLY A 30 -9.76 8.86 -0.68
N ARG A 31 -9.76 7.65 -1.26
CA ARG A 31 -10.58 6.55 -0.76
C ARG A 31 -10.02 6.05 0.58
N PRO A 32 -10.84 5.86 1.62
CA PRO A 32 -10.38 5.29 2.88
C PRO A 32 -9.82 3.87 2.67
N SER A 33 -8.87 3.48 3.52
CA SER A 33 -8.33 2.12 3.53
C SER A 33 -9.44 1.11 3.86
N LYS A 34 -9.32 -0.13 3.36
CA LYS A 34 -10.25 -1.21 3.74
C LYS A 34 -10.12 -1.60 5.22
N LEU A 35 -8.97 -1.34 5.85
CA LEU A 35 -8.73 -1.56 7.27
C LEU A 35 -9.18 -0.33 8.06
N THR A 36 -10.00 -0.56 9.09
CA THR A 36 -10.37 0.47 10.06
C THR A 36 -9.15 0.89 10.91
N LYS A 37 -9.25 2.03 11.59
CA LYS A 37 -8.16 2.52 12.45
C LYS A 37 -7.82 1.52 13.57
N GLU A 38 -8.83 0.93 14.19
CA GLU A 38 -8.68 -0.09 15.23
C GLU A 38 -7.96 -1.34 14.71
N GLN A 39 -8.32 -1.83 13.52
CA GLN A 39 -7.65 -2.97 12.90
C GLN A 39 -6.19 -2.66 12.56
N GLN A 40 -5.87 -1.42 12.18
CA GLN A 40 -4.49 -0.99 11.94
C GLN A 40 -3.65 -1.00 13.22
N GLU A 41 -4.24 -0.60 14.36
CA GLU A 41 -3.57 -0.64 15.66
C GLU A 41 -3.32 -2.08 16.11
N GLN A 42 -4.32 -2.96 16.00
CA GLN A 42 -4.17 -4.39 16.29
C GLN A 42 -3.08 -5.04 15.42
N LEU A 43 -3.07 -4.72 14.12
CA LEU A 43 -2.04 -5.19 13.20
C LEU A 43 -0.65 -4.69 13.63
N LYS A 44 -0.53 -3.43 14.04
CA LYS A 44 0.73 -2.83 14.51
C LYS A 44 1.25 -3.50 15.78
N GLU A 45 0.39 -3.86 16.72
CA GLU A 45 0.78 -4.59 17.93
C GLU A 45 1.33 -5.97 17.61
N LYS A 46 0.66 -6.71 16.73
CA LYS A 46 1.13 -8.04 16.28
C LYS A 46 2.43 -7.96 15.52
N LEU A 47 2.62 -6.92 14.71
CA LEU A 47 3.88 -6.74 14.00
C LEU A 47 5.03 -6.41 14.95
N LYS A 48 4.80 -5.73 16.08
CA LYS A 48 5.86 -5.43 17.05
C LYS A 48 6.40 -6.67 17.77
N SER A 49 5.65 -7.77 17.86
CA SER A 49 6.08 -8.95 18.60
C SER A 49 7.15 -9.78 17.86
N LYS A 50 7.29 -9.61 16.55
CA LYS A 50 8.35 -10.23 15.74
C LYS A 50 9.16 -9.13 15.03
N GLY A 51 10.49 -9.18 15.14
CA GLY A 51 11.38 -8.14 14.60
C GLY A 51 11.38 -8.03 13.08
N ASP A 52 11.21 -9.15 12.36
CA ASP A 52 11.26 -9.20 10.90
C ASP A 52 10.02 -9.86 10.31
N TRP A 53 9.37 -9.15 9.38
CA TRP A 53 8.19 -9.64 8.65
C TRP A 53 8.40 -9.63 7.15
N MET A 54 7.93 -10.69 6.49
CA MET A 54 7.80 -10.71 5.03
C MET A 54 6.46 -10.14 4.59
N THR A 55 6.42 -9.48 3.42
CA THR A 55 5.15 -8.96 2.86
C THR A 55 4.11 -10.07 2.64
N SER A 56 4.55 -11.28 2.26
CA SER A 56 3.70 -12.47 2.09
C SER A 56 3.10 -12.95 3.42
N GLU A 57 3.88 -12.93 4.50
CA GLU A 57 3.42 -13.30 5.84
C GLU A 57 2.39 -12.31 6.35
N VAL A 58 2.64 -11.00 6.16
CA VAL A 58 1.69 -9.95 6.53
C VAL A 58 0.38 -10.07 5.74
N LEU A 59 0.45 -10.40 4.45
CA LEU A 59 -0.74 -10.68 3.64
C LEU A 59 -1.56 -11.84 4.20
N ALA A 60 -0.91 -12.95 4.53
CA ALA A 60 -1.57 -14.12 5.09
C ALA A 60 -2.19 -13.80 6.45
N LEU A 61 -1.51 -13.02 7.29
CA LEU A 61 -2.01 -12.57 8.58
C LEU A 61 -3.25 -11.70 8.43
N ILE A 62 -3.22 -10.70 7.54
CA ILE A 62 -4.37 -9.80 7.32
C ILE A 62 -5.57 -10.58 6.80
N LYS A 63 -5.36 -11.53 5.89
CA LYS A 63 -6.43 -12.40 5.38
C LYS A 63 -7.02 -13.28 6.49
N LYS A 64 -6.18 -13.83 7.37
CA LYS A 64 -6.62 -14.71 8.46
C LYS A 64 -7.43 -13.97 9.53
N GLU A 65 -7.04 -12.74 9.87
CA GLU A 65 -7.61 -12.04 11.02
C GLU A 65 -8.77 -11.12 10.66
N PHE A 66 -8.70 -10.47 9.50
CA PHE A 66 -9.67 -9.46 9.11
C PHE A 66 -10.53 -9.91 7.93
N ASP A 67 -10.24 -11.07 7.32
CA ASP A 67 -10.86 -11.57 6.08
C ASP A 67 -10.78 -10.57 4.92
N ILE A 68 -9.77 -9.69 4.93
CA ILE A 68 -9.57 -8.69 3.89
C ILE A 68 -8.47 -9.16 2.94
N THR A 69 -8.81 -9.21 1.65
CA THR A 69 -7.83 -9.46 0.60
C THR A 69 -7.17 -8.17 0.12
N TYR A 70 -5.84 -8.17 0.17
CA TYR A 70 -4.98 -7.10 -0.32
C TYR A 70 -3.97 -7.63 -1.33
N GLY A 71 -3.46 -6.74 -2.17
CA GLY A 71 -2.26 -6.98 -2.96
C GLY A 71 -0.97 -6.57 -2.22
N ASN A 72 0.17 -7.12 -2.64
CA ASN A 72 1.50 -6.79 -2.08
C ASN A 72 1.73 -5.27 -1.98
N ARG A 73 1.42 -4.51 -3.04
CA ARG A 73 1.60 -3.04 -3.06
C ARG A 73 0.78 -2.32 -2.00
N GLN A 74 -0.43 -2.80 -1.70
CA GLN A 74 -1.28 -2.20 -0.67
C GLN A 74 -0.70 -2.45 0.72
N VAL A 75 -0.25 -3.68 0.98
CA VAL A 75 0.41 -4.04 2.25
C VAL A 75 1.71 -3.26 2.43
N SER A 76 2.53 -3.12 1.39
CA SER A 76 3.73 -2.27 1.45
C SER A 76 3.41 -0.82 1.81
N ARG A 77 2.31 -0.24 1.31
CA ARG A 77 1.89 1.12 1.69
C ARG A 77 1.46 1.19 3.15
N ILE A 78 0.74 0.18 3.64
CA ILE A 78 0.35 0.08 5.05
C ILE A 78 1.60 -0.02 5.94
N LEU A 79 2.54 -0.90 5.62
CA LEU A 79 3.78 -1.05 6.40
C LEU A 79 4.64 0.23 6.42
N ARG A 80 4.71 0.96 5.30
CA ARG A 80 5.35 2.28 5.25
C ARG A 80 4.65 3.31 6.14
N SER A 81 3.32 3.26 6.21
CA SER A 81 2.56 4.15 7.12
C SER A 81 2.88 3.90 8.60
N PHE A 82 3.26 2.66 8.95
CA PHE A 82 3.69 2.29 10.29
C PHE A 82 5.17 2.60 10.59
N LYS A 83 5.92 3.12 9.61
CA LYS A 83 7.38 3.34 9.67
C LYS A 83 8.18 2.07 10.00
N MET A 84 7.70 0.90 9.56
CA MET A 84 8.37 -0.38 9.79
C MET A 84 9.24 -0.78 8.60
N HIS A 85 10.38 -1.41 8.87
CA HIS A 85 11.19 -2.09 7.87
C HIS A 85 10.59 -3.46 7.57
N TYR A 86 10.49 -3.82 6.29
CA TYR A 86 10.04 -5.14 5.87
C TYR A 86 10.95 -5.68 4.77
N ALA A 87 11.18 -6.99 4.77
CA ALA A 87 11.98 -7.61 3.73
C ALA A 87 11.12 -7.84 2.48
N THR A 88 11.55 -7.29 1.35
CA THR A 88 11.13 -7.79 0.03
C THR A 88 11.77 -9.16 -0.23
N VAL A 89 11.09 -10.04 -0.96
CA VAL A 89 11.58 -11.41 -1.25
C VAL A 89 13.00 -11.42 -1.81
N SER A 90 13.38 -10.40 -2.60
CA SER A 90 14.75 -10.24 -3.12
C SER A 90 15.80 -9.95 -2.05
N THR A 91 15.42 -9.34 -0.92
CA THR A 91 16.33 -8.88 0.15
C THR A 91 16.73 -10.01 1.10
N ARG A 92 15.94 -11.10 1.18
CA ARG A 92 16.24 -12.25 2.05
C ARG A 92 17.10 -13.31 1.34
N LEU A 93 16.98 -13.42 0.00
CA LEU A 93 17.85 -14.28 -0.82
C LEU A 93 19.34 -13.90 -0.74
N SER A 94 19.67 -12.68 -0.30
CA SER A 94 21.04 -12.26 0.00
C SER A 94 21.52 -12.59 1.41
N GLN A 95 20.64 -13.03 2.32
CA GLN A 95 20.96 -13.39 3.71
C GLN A 95 21.04 -14.90 3.92
N THR A 96 20.23 -15.68 3.21
CA THR A 96 20.38 -17.13 3.12
C THR A 96 21.45 -17.43 2.08
N GLY A 97 22.66 -17.79 2.51
CA GLY A 97 23.79 -18.11 1.63
C GLY A 97 23.56 -19.34 0.76
N GLU A 98 22.74 -19.21 -0.29
CA GLU A 98 22.67 -20.16 -1.41
C GLU A 98 23.14 -19.47 -2.69
N CYS A 99 24.45 -19.53 -2.89
CA CYS A 99 25.06 -19.44 -4.20
C CYS A 99 24.63 -20.66 -5.03
N LYS A 100 23.83 -20.47 -6.08
CA LYS A 100 24.08 -20.86 -7.49
C LYS A 100 22.82 -20.54 -8.31
N ARG A 101 22.87 -19.49 -9.13
CA ARG A 101 22.05 -19.48 -10.36
C ARG A 101 22.67 -20.53 -11.27
N ASN A 102 22.14 -21.74 -11.25
CA ASN A 102 22.37 -22.67 -12.34
C ASN A 102 21.85 -21.99 -13.61
N SER A 103 22.80 -21.70 -14.48
CA SER A 103 22.61 -21.39 -15.89
C SER A 103 21.67 -22.43 -16.50
N ILE A 104 20.38 -22.11 -16.59
CA ILE A 104 19.53 -22.77 -17.57
C ILE A 104 20.03 -22.24 -18.92
N GLY A 105 20.78 -23.10 -19.62
CA GLY A 105 21.21 -22.84 -20.97
C GLY A 105 20.00 -22.51 -21.82
N TYR A 106 20.05 -21.37 -22.50
CA TYR A 106 19.27 -21.19 -23.71
C TYR A 106 19.80 -22.23 -24.70
N SER A 107 19.04 -23.31 -24.93
CA SER A 107 19.31 -24.20 -26.04
C SER A 107 19.01 -23.43 -27.32
N GLU A 108 20.03 -23.18 -28.12
CA GLU A 108 19.90 -22.88 -29.53
C GLU A 108 18.95 -23.90 -30.17
N LYS A 109 17.77 -23.45 -30.59
CA LYS A 109 17.07 -24.05 -31.73
C LYS A 109 17.04 -22.98 -32.82
N SER A 110 18.15 -22.91 -33.52
CA SER A 110 18.18 -22.49 -34.91
C SER A 110 17.88 -23.73 -35.77
N SER A 111 17.24 -23.55 -36.92
CA SER A 111 16.47 -24.53 -37.75
C SER A 111 15.01 -24.61 -37.30
N GLU A 112 14.02 -24.15 -38.08
CA GLU A 112 13.86 -24.33 -39.52
C GLU A 112 12.85 -23.28 -40.03
N TRP A 113 13.24 -22.44 -40.99
CA TRP A 113 12.32 -21.60 -41.76
C TRP A 113 12.30 -22.19 -43.17
N ASN A 114 11.16 -22.69 -43.63
CA ASN A 114 10.97 -23.21 -44.99
C ASN A 114 9.94 -22.30 -45.70
N PRO A 115 10.16 -21.97 -46.99
CA PRO A 115 9.68 -20.75 -47.65
C PRO A 115 8.18 -20.69 -47.92
#